data_AF-A0A2N1PGV3-F1
#
_entry.id   AF-A0A2N1PGV3-F1
#
_cell.length_a   1.000
_cell.length_b   1.000
_cell.length_c   1.000
_cell.angle_alpha   90.00
_cell.angle_beta   90.00
_cell.angle_gamma   90.00
#
_symmetry.space_group_name_H-M   'P 1'
#
loop_
_entity.id
_entity.type
_entity.pdbx_description
1 polymer ?
#
loop_
_entity_poly.entity_id
_entity_poly.type
_entity_poly.pdbx_seq_one_letter_code
_entity_poly.pdbx_strand_id
1 'polypeptide(L)'
;MMAHPNDQLILDQTNVFDNIEKDGPNAMGARLKEIAPQSLTHISYELNGDTKLAYVAPVPGTSWNLLVTESEAVMLAPINQLRNTIIILGLVIMVAGAAVAFVISKRIVKPVLAANGLIKEIYDGHLSQRLDITSQDEVGEMTDSLNQLADTLQFGIMGLMKKIADGDLSADIMVTDPLDEVKPVLKQTVETIRALIAEATMLSTAALAGDWKTRGNAEAFKGGFKEIVEGVNNTLDAVVGPLNVAADYVDQIGKGQIPEKITETYNGDFNTLKNSINACIDGLGALVESNRVLAKMSLNDYSETMSTNYQGIFAEIGHSINDVHTRLTRIVEISTNIANGDMRDLEVLSKVGKRSDKDTLIPALVGMIQNIINLVDETEKMARIAIEGNLSNRGDVSGFPGEYGKIVTGFNQTLDAVIAPIEEASVTLTQLSQGNLHTKMQGDYRGDHAQIKEALNGTITFLSEYVEEITHTLEQIGQGNLDLEITNEYLGDFQAIKTALNDITSSLSTTMSDINDAAGQVEAGATQISDGGQALAQGTTEQASSIQELTASMEEVAGETKQNAKFANQANELANDVKAKAEIGNSQMTNMVAAMVEINEASSNISKIIKVIDDIAFQTNILALNAAVEAARA
;
A
#
# COMPACT_ATOMS: atom_id res chain seq x y z
N MET A 1 -35.44 23.99 -191.63
CA MET A 1 -34.81 25.19 -192.24
C MET A 1 -34.55 26.16 -191.11
N MET A 2 -33.29 26.50 -190.85
CA MET A 2 -32.91 27.44 -189.78
C MET A 2 -32.32 28.67 -190.46
N ALA A 3 -32.73 29.87 -190.06
CA ALA A 3 -32.07 31.09 -190.50
C ALA A 3 -30.73 31.18 -189.77
N HIS A 4 -29.63 30.89 -190.47
CA HIS A 4 -28.29 30.96 -189.91
C HIS A 4 -27.70 32.34 -190.26
N PRO A 5 -27.08 33.08 -189.33
CA PRO A 5 -26.55 34.43 -189.59
C PRO A 5 -25.30 34.47 -190.50
N ASN A 6 -24.93 33.35 -191.13
CA ASN A 6 -23.75 33.25 -192.01
C ASN A 6 -24.20 32.84 -193.41
N ASP A 7 -24.21 33.79 -194.33
CA ASP A 7 -24.76 33.65 -195.68
C ASP A 7 -24.07 32.56 -196.53
N GLN A 8 -22.80 32.24 -196.25
CA GLN A 8 -22.06 31.19 -196.96
C GLN A 8 -22.67 29.80 -196.75
N LEU A 9 -23.09 29.47 -195.54
CA LEU A 9 -23.68 28.16 -195.21
C LEU A 9 -25.06 27.97 -195.87
N ILE A 10 -25.77 29.08 -196.14
CA ILE A 10 -27.08 29.07 -196.80
C ILE A 10 -26.92 28.81 -198.31
N LEU A 11 -25.94 29.47 -198.95
CA LEU A 11 -25.68 29.34 -200.39
C LEU A 11 -25.17 27.94 -200.76
N ASP A 12 -24.37 27.32 -199.90
CA ASP A 12 -23.80 25.99 -200.13
C ASP A 12 -24.78 24.84 -199.81
N GLN A 13 -26.05 25.13 -199.49
CA GLN A 13 -27.05 24.15 -199.03
C GLN A 13 -26.51 23.19 -197.94
N THR A 14 -25.57 23.67 -197.12
CA THR A 14 -24.89 22.83 -196.15
C THR A 14 -25.81 22.60 -194.96
N ASN A 15 -26.24 21.36 -194.76
CA ASN A 15 -27.05 21.01 -193.60
C ASN A 15 -26.17 20.99 -192.35
N VAL A 16 -26.24 22.06 -191.56
CA VAL A 16 -25.49 22.22 -190.29
C VAL A 16 -25.81 21.17 -189.22
N PHE A 17 -26.71 20.21 -189.51
CA PHE A 17 -27.12 19.13 -188.62
C PHE A 17 -26.52 17.75 -188.97
N ASP A 18 -25.71 17.62 -190.03
CA ASP A 18 -25.20 16.30 -190.45
C ASP A 18 -24.09 15.73 -189.55
N ASN A 19 -23.43 16.56 -188.72
CA ASN A 19 -22.32 16.14 -187.85
C ASN A 19 -22.63 16.15 -186.34
N ILE A 20 -23.90 16.29 -185.94
CA ILE A 20 -24.30 16.43 -184.52
C ILE A 20 -23.82 15.28 -183.65
N GLU A 21 -23.72 14.05 -184.18
CA GLU A 21 -23.32 12.88 -183.38
C GLU A 21 -21.86 12.95 -182.87
N LYS A 22 -21.02 13.83 -183.40
CA LYS A 22 -19.65 14.04 -182.89
C LYS A 22 -19.53 15.12 -181.82
N ASP A 23 -20.50 16.03 -181.68
CA ASP A 23 -20.35 17.24 -180.85
C ASP A 23 -20.75 17.04 -179.38
N GLY A 24 -21.11 15.81 -178.99
CA GLY A 24 -21.44 15.45 -177.61
C GLY A 24 -22.90 15.71 -177.22
N PRO A 25 -23.41 15.05 -176.16
CA PRO A 25 -24.84 15.03 -175.84
C PRO A 25 -25.43 16.40 -175.47
N ASN A 26 -24.59 17.36 -175.11
CA ASN A 26 -25.02 18.71 -174.71
C ASN A 26 -24.86 19.76 -175.83
N ALA A 27 -24.39 19.39 -177.02
CA ALA A 27 -24.27 20.33 -178.12
C ALA A 27 -25.63 20.86 -178.60
N MET A 28 -25.64 22.10 -179.08
CA MET A 28 -26.84 22.80 -179.57
C MET A 28 -27.67 21.94 -180.53
N GLY A 29 -27.02 21.30 -181.51
CA GLY A 29 -27.71 20.46 -182.49
C GLY A 29 -28.40 19.24 -181.88
N ALA A 30 -27.78 18.58 -180.89
CA ALA A 30 -28.32 17.39 -180.23
C ALA A 30 -29.55 17.75 -179.38
N ARG A 31 -29.44 18.84 -178.61
CA ARG A 31 -30.52 19.34 -177.75
C ARG A 31 -31.70 19.91 -178.53
N LEU A 32 -31.45 20.52 -179.70
CA LEU A 32 -32.52 21.00 -180.58
C LEU A 32 -33.38 19.85 -181.15
N LYS A 33 -32.81 18.65 -181.36
CA LYS A 33 -33.54 17.47 -181.84
C LYS A 33 -34.55 16.92 -180.83
N GLU A 34 -34.30 17.13 -179.54
CA GLU A 34 -35.20 16.74 -178.45
C GLU A 34 -36.44 17.65 -178.35
N ILE A 35 -36.45 18.79 -179.05
CA ILE A 35 -37.58 19.72 -179.05
C ILE A 35 -38.69 19.18 -179.95
N ALA A 36 -39.76 18.69 -179.32
CA ALA A 36 -40.98 18.34 -180.04
C ALA A 36 -41.59 19.55 -180.75
N PRO A 37 -42.13 19.41 -181.98
CA PRO A 37 -42.80 20.50 -182.70
C PRO A 37 -43.92 21.11 -181.84
N GLN A 38 -43.99 22.44 -181.78
CA GLN A 38 -44.95 23.21 -180.99
C GLN A 38 -44.91 23.06 -179.46
N SER A 39 -43.79 22.61 -178.89
CA SER A 39 -43.62 22.60 -177.43
C SER A 39 -43.00 23.90 -176.92
N LEU A 40 -43.58 24.43 -175.83
CA LEU A 40 -42.96 25.51 -175.06
C LEU A 40 -42.07 24.86 -174.01
N THR A 41 -40.77 24.84 -174.27
CA THR A 41 -39.78 24.13 -173.44
C THR A 41 -38.57 25.03 -173.20
N HIS A 42 -37.70 24.62 -172.28
CA HIS A 42 -36.38 25.18 -172.16
C HIS A 42 -35.37 24.06 -172.34
N ILE A 43 -34.24 24.41 -172.93
CA ILE A 43 -33.11 23.52 -173.07
C ILE A 43 -31.88 24.27 -172.59
N SER A 44 -30.96 23.56 -171.96
CA SER A 44 -29.58 24.04 -171.88
C SER A 44 -28.76 23.33 -172.93
N TYR A 45 -27.86 24.06 -173.54
CA TYR A 45 -26.91 23.50 -174.48
C TYR A 45 -25.58 24.24 -174.39
N GLU A 46 -24.52 23.58 -174.83
CA GLU A 46 -23.21 24.19 -174.94
C GLU A 46 -22.99 24.68 -176.37
N LEU A 47 -22.51 25.92 -176.48
CA LEU A 47 -22.08 26.50 -177.74
C LEU A 47 -20.81 27.31 -177.50
N ASN A 48 -19.75 27.00 -178.24
CA ASN A 48 -18.42 27.62 -178.10
C ASN A 48 -17.82 27.54 -176.68
N GLY A 49 -18.10 26.46 -175.94
CA GLY A 49 -17.58 26.23 -174.58
C GLY A 49 -18.34 26.98 -173.47
N ASP A 50 -19.42 27.68 -173.81
CA ASP A 50 -20.25 28.42 -172.85
C ASP A 50 -21.63 27.74 -172.74
N THR A 51 -22.08 27.45 -171.52
CA THR A 51 -23.41 26.88 -171.30
C THR A 51 -24.46 27.96 -171.49
N LYS A 52 -25.29 27.77 -172.50
CA LYS A 52 -26.38 28.66 -172.88
C LYS A 52 -27.68 28.03 -172.41
N LEU A 53 -28.51 28.79 -171.70
CA LEU A 53 -29.91 28.44 -171.51
C LEU A 53 -30.70 29.04 -172.65
N ALA A 54 -31.59 28.25 -173.24
CA ALA A 54 -32.54 28.73 -174.23
C ALA A 54 -33.96 28.35 -173.88
N TYR A 55 -34.85 29.32 -174.10
CA TYR A 55 -36.28 29.11 -174.07
C TYR A 55 -36.81 29.03 -175.49
N VAL A 56 -37.68 28.06 -175.67
CA VAL A 56 -38.27 27.69 -176.95
C VAL A 56 -39.75 27.98 -176.86
N ALA A 57 -40.25 28.78 -177.79
CA ALA A 57 -41.68 29.05 -177.90
C ALA A 57 -42.15 28.91 -179.35
N PRO A 58 -43.28 28.24 -179.62
CA PRO A 58 -43.84 28.18 -180.96
C PRO A 58 -44.33 29.55 -181.45
N VAL A 59 -44.16 29.81 -182.75
CA VAL A 59 -44.69 31.00 -183.42
C VAL A 59 -46.10 30.67 -183.94
N PRO A 60 -47.17 31.27 -183.37
CA PRO A 60 -48.56 30.92 -183.69
C PRO A 60 -48.88 31.03 -185.18
N GLY A 61 -49.60 30.05 -185.73
CA GLY A 61 -50.01 30.02 -187.14
C GLY A 61 -48.94 29.51 -188.12
N THR A 62 -47.76 29.11 -187.63
CA THR A 62 -46.69 28.53 -188.46
C THR A 62 -46.09 27.27 -187.82
N SER A 63 -45.27 26.54 -188.57
CA SER A 63 -44.47 25.41 -188.06
C SER A 63 -43.13 25.82 -187.43
N TRP A 64 -42.93 27.12 -187.16
CA TRP A 64 -41.68 27.66 -186.65
C TRP A 64 -41.66 27.74 -185.12
N ASN A 65 -40.51 27.44 -184.50
CA ASN A 65 -40.23 27.71 -183.09
C ASN A 65 -39.20 28.84 -183.01
N LEU A 66 -39.44 29.82 -182.13
CA LEU A 66 -38.48 30.86 -181.78
C LEU A 66 -37.64 30.35 -180.60
N LEU A 67 -36.31 30.37 -180.76
CA LEU A 67 -35.36 30.13 -179.68
C LEU A 67 -34.78 31.46 -179.22
N VAL A 68 -34.93 31.79 -177.94
CA VAL A 68 -34.20 32.90 -177.30
C VAL A 68 -33.21 32.30 -176.32
N THR A 69 -31.95 32.68 -176.44
CA THR A 69 -30.86 32.07 -175.69
C THR A 69 -29.99 33.12 -175.00
N GLU A 70 -29.56 32.83 -173.76
CA GLU A 70 -28.51 33.59 -173.12
C GLU A 70 -27.52 32.70 -172.32
N SER A 71 -26.33 33.23 -172.05
CA SER A 71 -25.28 32.56 -171.28
C SER A 71 -25.72 32.43 -169.82
N GLU A 72 -25.60 31.22 -169.29
CA GLU A 72 -25.88 30.92 -167.89
C GLU A 72 -24.99 31.75 -166.95
N ALA A 73 -23.75 32.04 -167.36
CA ALA A 73 -22.83 32.89 -166.61
C ALA A 73 -23.36 34.32 -166.43
N VAL A 74 -24.07 34.87 -167.42
CA VAL A 74 -24.67 36.21 -167.35
C VAL A 74 -25.92 36.20 -166.47
N MET A 75 -26.78 35.19 -166.61
CA MET A 75 -27.97 35.03 -165.77
C MET A 75 -27.64 34.83 -164.29
N LEU A 76 -26.57 34.09 -163.97
CA LEU A 76 -26.17 33.79 -162.59
C LEU A 76 -25.23 34.84 -161.95
N ALA A 77 -24.76 35.84 -162.71
CA ALA A 77 -23.85 36.88 -162.19
C ALA A 77 -24.39 37.62 -160.93
N PRO A 78 -25.68 38.01 -160.85
CA PRO A 78 -26.24 38.64 -159.65
C PRO A 78 -26.26 37.70 -158.42
N ILE A 79 -26.51 36.41 -158.65
CA ILE A 79 -26.58 35.39 -157.57
C ILE A 79 -25.19 35.18 -156.95
N ASN A 80 -24.14 35.15 -157.76
CA ASN A 80 -22.77 35.01 -157.27
C ASN A 80 -22.29 36.24 -156.48
N GLN A 81 -22.65 37.46 -156.88
CA GLN A 81 -22.37 38.67 -156.09
C GLN A 81 -23.11 38.67 -154.74
N LEU A 82 -24.37 38.24 -154.70
CA LEU A 82 -25.15 38.12 -153.47
C LEU A 82 -24.49 37.13 -152.49
N ARG A 83 -24.07 35.95 -152.97
CA ARG A 83 -23.40 34.93 -152.16
C ARG A 83 -22.13 35.46 -151.47
N ASN A 84 -21.25 36.15 -152.22
CA ASN A 84 -20.00 36.67 -151.64
C ASN A 84 -20.24 37.75 -150.59
N THR A 85 -21.29 38.58 -150.76
CA THR A 85 -21.64 39.63 -149.78
C THR A 85 -22.14 39.02 -148.47
N ILE A 86 -22.92 37.94 -148.51
CA ILE A 86 -23.41 37.23 -147.30
C ILE A 86 -22.26 36.59 -146.51
N ILE A 87 -21.28 35.99 -147.19
CA ILE A 87 -20.13 35.35 -146.52
C ILE A 87 -19.28 36.37 -145.75
N ILE A 88 -19.03 37.55 -146.32
CA ILE A 88 -18.25 38.61 -145.66
C ILE A 88 -18.98 39.14 -144.42
N LEU A 89 -20.30 39.38 -144.52
CA LEU A 89 -21.09 39.87 -143.40
C LEU A 89 -21.12 38.88 -142.23
N GLY A 90 -21.21 37.57 -142.53
CA GLY A 90 -21.18 36.50 -141.53
C GLY A 90 -19.86 36.43 -140.76
N LEU A 91 -18.72 36.64 -141.43
CA LEU A 91 -17.40 36.66 -140.80
C LEU A 91 -17.23 37.84 -139.83
N VAL A 92 -17.73 39.03 -140.19
CA VAL A 92 -17.63 40.23 -139.33
C VAL A 92 -18.44 40.06 -138.03
N ILE A 93 -19.65 39.51 -138.12
CA ILE A 93 -20.50 39.28 -136.94
C ILE A 93 -19.88 38.25 -135.99
N MET A 94 -19.26 37.19 -136.52
CA MET A 94 -18.64 36.15 -135.70
C MET A 94 -17.44 36.68 -134.90
N VAL A 95 -16.61 37.52 -135.51
CA VAL A 95 -15.45 38.14 -134.83
C VAL A 95 -15.91 39.15 -133.77
N ALA A 96 -16.93 39.96 -134.05
CA ALA A 96 -17.49 40.90 -133.08
C ALA A 96 -18.09 40.16 -131.86
N GLY A 97 -18.80 39.05 -132.08
CA GLY A 97 -19.34 38.21 -131.00
C GLY A 97 -18.26 37.62 -130.10
N ALA A 98 -17.15 37.14 -130.67
CA ALA A 98 -16.02 36.60 -129.91
C ALA A 98 -15.33 37.68 -129.05
N ALA A 99 -15.20 38.92 -129.56
CA ALA A 99 -14.58 40.02 -128.82
C ALA A 99 -15.42 40.46 -127.61
N VAL A 100 -16.74 40.56 -127.75
CA VAL A 100 -17.64 40.92 -126.64
C VAL A 100 -17.65 39.83 -125.55
N ALA A 101 -17.68 38.55 -125.95
CA ALA A 101 -17.61 37.44 -125.01
C ALA A 101 -16.31 37.43 -124.18
N PHE A 102 -15.17 37.78 -124.80
CA PHE A 102 -13.89 37.89 -124.10
C PHE A 102 -13.88 39.00 -123.04
N VAL A 103 -14.49 40.15 -123.33
CA VAL A 103 -14.57 41.28 -122.37
C VAL A 103 -15.49 40.96 -121.19
N ILE A 104 -16.69 40.40 -121.41
CA ILE A 104 -17.62 40.02 -120.34
C ILE A 104 -16.99 38.95 -119.43
N SER A 105 -16.30 37.97 -120.01
CA SER A 105 -15.64 36.91 -119.25
C SER A 105 -14.54 37.46 -118.33
N LYS A 106 -13.73 38.41 -118.82
CA LYS A 106 -12.62 38.97 -118.06
C LYS A 106 -13.04 40.02 -117.03
N ARG A 107 -14.04 40.86 -117.34
CA ARG A 107 -14.44 41.97 -116.46
C ARG A 107 -15.56 41.65 -115.46
N ILE A 108 -16.43 40.68 -115.75
CA ILE A 108 -17.58 40.38 -114.88
C ILE A 108 -17.50 38.95 -114.35
N VAL A 109 -17.42 37.96 -115.24
CA VAL A 109 -17.59 36.53 -114.86
C VAL A 109 -16.48 36.05 -113.92
N LYS A 110 -15.20 36.35 -114.24
CA LYS A 110 -14.07 35.93 -113.40
C LYS A 110 -14.09 36.57 -112.00
N PRO A 111 -14.25 37.91 -111.86
CA PRO A 111 -14.38 38.54 -110.55
C PRO A 111 -15.56 38.03 -109.71
N VAL A 112 -16.74 37.83 -110.31
CA VAL A 112 -17.92 37.31 -109.60
C VAL A 112 -17.71 35.86 -109.14
N LEU A 113 -17.08 35.02 -109.96
CA LEU A 113 -16.70 33.66 -109.56
C LEU A 113 -15.68 33.66 -108.41
N ALA A 114 -14.71 34.58 -108.44
CA ALA A 114 -13.74 34.74 -107.36
C ALA A 114 -14.41 35.22 -106.07
N ALA A 115 -15.33 36.19 -106.15
CA ALA A 115 -16.14 36.65 -105.02
C ALA A 115 -16.96 35.52 -104.38
N ASN A 116 -17.60 34.69 -105.21
CA ASN A 116 -18.30 33.50 -104.74
C ASN A 116 -17.35 32.47 -104.10
N GLY A 117 -16.12 32.36 -104.62
CA GLY A 117 -15.05 31.57 -104.01
C GLY A 117 -14.69 32.06 -102.61
N LEU A 118 -14.47 33.38 -102.43
CA LEU A 118 -14.17 33.94 -101.11
C LEU A 118 -15.33 33.75 -100.13
N ILE A 119 -16.58 33.92 -100.56
CA ILE A 119 -17.76 33.67 -99.70
C ILE A 119 -17.75 32.22 -99.22
N LYS A 120 -17.41 31.26 -100.09
CA LYS A 120 -17.30 29.85 -99.72
C LYS A 120 -16.16 29.61 -98.72
N GLU A 121 -15.00 30.22 -98.92
CA GLU A 121 -13.89 30.15 -97.97
C GLU A 121 -14.26 30.77 -96.60
N ILE A 122 -14.99 31.89 -96.59
CA ILE A 122 -15.53 32.49 -95.36
C ILE A 122 -16.51 31.54 -94.66
N TYR A 123 -17.40 30.91 -95.42
CA TYR A 123 -18.34 29.91 -94.90
C TYR A 123 -17.64 28.70 -94.27
N ASP A 124 -16.56 28.23 -94.91
CA ASP A 124 -15.74 27.12 -94.42
C ASP A 124 -14.79 27.54 -93.27
N GLY A 125 -14.80 28.82 -92.86
CA GLY A 125 -14.00 29.35 -91.74
C GLY A 125 -12.58 29.80 -92.12
N HIS A 126 -12.22 29.79 -93.40
CA HIS A 126 -10.93 30.25 -93.93
C HIS A 126 -10.92 31.76 -94.18
N LEU A 127 -10.83 32.52 -93.09
CA LEU A 127 -10.99 33.98 -93.14
C LEU A 127 -9.73 34.74 -93.58
N SER A 128 -8.63 34.07 -93.93
CA SER A 128 -7.37 34.72 -94.34
C SER A 128 -7.26 35.02 -95.83
N GLN A 129 -8.17 34.48 -96.66
CA GLN A 129 -8.14 34.73 -98.11
C GLN A 129 -8.70 36.13 -98.43
N ARG A 130 -8.15 36.79 -99.45
CA ARG A 130 -8.63 38.10 -99.92
C ARG A 130 -8.72 38.11 -101.44
N LEU A 131 -9.63 38.92 -101.95
CA LEU A 131 -9.76 39.18 -103.39
C LEU A 131 -8.85 40.33 -103.77
N ASP A 132 -7.88 40.07 -104.67
CA ASP A 132 -7.05 41.09 -105.29
C ASP A 132 -7.63 41.46 -106.66
N ILE A 133 -8.67 42.31 -106.65
CA ILE A 133 -9.41 42.71 -107.85
C ILE A 133 -9.43 44.24 -107.89
N THR A 134 -8.69 44.83 -108.84
CA THR A 134 -8.60 46.29 -109.03
C THR A 134 -9.68 46.85 -109.95
N SER A 135 -10.92 46.34 -109.85
CA SER A 135 -12.04 46.88 -110.62
C SER A 135 -12.58 48.12 -109.92
N GLN A 136 -12.95 49.16 -110.68
CA GLN A 136 -13.56 50.40 -110.14
C GLN A 136 -15.04 50.53 -110.48
N ASP A 137 -15.69 49.38 -110.68
CA ASP A 137 -17.14 49.28 -110.92
C ASP A 137 -17.82 48.63 -109.71
N GLU A 138 -19.11 48.34 -109.83
CA GLU A 138 -19.93 47.72 -108.78
C GLU A 138 -19.37 46.35 -108.33
N VAL A 139 -18.63 45.67 -109.22
CA VAL A 139 -17.97 44.40 -108.90
C VAL A 139 -16.76 44.63 -107.99
N GLY A 140 -16.02 45.73 -108.19
CA GLY A 140 -14.95 46.18 -107.30
C GLY A 140 -15.46 46.51 -105.89
N GLU A 141 -16.53 47.30 -105.79
CA GLU A 141 -17.14 47.68 -104.51
C GLU A 141 -17.66 46.46 -103.72
N MET A 142 -18.25 45.48 -104.42
CA MET A 142 -18.64 44.19 -103.82
C MET A 142 -17.42 43.42 -103.28
N THR A 143 -16.31 43.37 -104.03
CA THR A 143 -15.10 42.67 -103.59
C THR A 143 -14.43 43.35 -102.40
N ASP A 144 -14.44 44.68 -102.34
CA ASP A 144 -13.94 45.45 -101.20
C ASP A 144 -14.81 45.23 -99.95
N SER A 145 -16.13 45.22 -100.12
CA SER A 145 -17.08 44.92 -99.04
C SER A 145 -16.90 43.50 -98.50
N LEU A 146 -16.65 42.51 -99.38
CA LEU A 146 -16.34 41.14 -98.97
C LEU A 146 -14.99 41.02 -98.25
N ASN A 147 -13.97 41.77 -98.68
CA ASN A 147 -12.69 41.85 -97.98
C ASN A 147 -12.85 42.49 -96.59
N GLN A 148 -13.64 43.57 -96.46
CA GLN A 148 -13.95 44.19 -95.16
C GLN A 148 -14.74 43.25 -94.24
N LEU A 149 -15.68 42.47 -94.78
CA LEU A 149 -16.38 41.42 -94.03
C LEU A 149 -15.39 40.35 -93.52
N ALA A 150 -14.48 39.89 -94.38
CA ALA A 150 -13.44 38.94 -94.00
C ALA A 150 -12.51 39.49 -92.92
N ASP A 151 -12.10 40.76 -93.01
CA ASP A 151 -11.29 41.45 -91.99
C ASP A 151 -12.04 41.56 -90.65
N THR A 152 -13.33 41.91 -90.69
CA THR A 152 -14.18 42.04 -89.49
C THR A 152 -14.35 40.69 -88.79
N LEU A 153 -14.57 39.61 -89.55
CA LEU A 153 -14.66 38.27 -88.99
C LEU A 153 -13.31 37.80 -88.45
N GLN A 154 -12.22 37.98 -89.20
CA GLN A 154 -10.90 37.47 -88.83
C GLN A 154 -10.28 38.23 -87.65
N PHE A 155 -10.16 39.56 -87.76
CA PHE A 155 -9.44 40.37 -86.78
C PHE A 155 -10.36 40.92 -85.69
N GLY A 156 -11.62 41.21 -86.04
CA GLY A 156 -12.62 41.65 -85.07
C GLY A 156 -13.09 40.49 -84.19
N ILE A 157 -13.84 39.56 -84.76
CA ILE A 157 -14.52 38.51 -83.99
C ILE A 157 -13.55 37.39 -83.56
N MET A 158 -12.80 36.80 -84.48
CA MET A 158 -11.86 35.71 -84.16
C MET A 158 -10.71 36.21 -83.25
N GLY A 159 -10.22 37.43 -83.49
CA GLY A 159 -9.21 38.06 -82.65
C GLY A 159 -9.68 38.23 -81.20
N LEU A 160 -10.92 38.69 -81.00
CA LEU A 160 -11.53 38.78 -79.66
C LEU A 160 -11.76 37.40 -79.05
N MET A 161 -12.29 36.43 -79.79
CA MET A 161 -12.51 35.08 -79.29
C MET A 161 -11.20 34.39 -78.88
N LYS A 162 -10.11 34.62 -79.63
CA LYS A 162 -8.79 34.11 -79.27
C LYS A 162 -8.29 34.70 -77.95
N LYS A 163 -8.44 36.01 -77.75
CA LYS A 163 -8.10 36.65 -76.46
C LYS A 163 -8.92 36.10 -75.30
N ILE A 164 -10.22 35.90 -75.50
CA ILE A 164 -11.11 35.28 -74.49
C ILE A 164 -10.64 33.85 -74.17
N ALA A 165 -10.30 33.06 -75.19
CA ALA A 165 -9.80 31.69 -75.02
C ALA A 165 -8.44 31.63 -74.30
N ASP A 166 -7.56 32.59 -74.55
CA ASP A 166 -6.26 32.72 -73.89
C ASP A 166 -6.38 33.31 -72.45
N GLY A 167 -7.59 33.64 -72.00
CA GLY A 167 -7.85 34.23 -70.68
C GLY A 167 -7.54 35.73 -70.58
N ASP A 168 -7.17 36.38 -71.68
CA ASP A 168 -7.00 37.83 -71.78
C ASP A 168 -8.35 38.52 -71.96
N LEU A 169 -9.02 38.75 -70.83
CA LEU A 169 -10.25 39.50 -70.76
C LEU A 169 -10.01 40.99 -70.58
N SER A 170 -8.83 41.55 -70.84
CA SER A 170 -8.57 42.99 -70.61
C SER A 170 -9.13 43.91 -71.70
N ALA A 171 -9.50 43.34 -72.86
CA ALA A 171 -9.96 44.11 -74.01
C ALA A 171 -11.27 44.86 -73.73
N ASP A 172 -11.31 46.17 -74.04
CA ASP A 172 -12.54 46.96 -74.04
C ASP A 172 -13.24 46.80 -75.40
N ILE A 173 -14.44 46.21 -75.39
CA ILE A 173 -15.23 45.97 -76.59
C ILE A 173 -16.16 47.17 -76.79
N MET A 174 -15.75 48.08 -77.68
CA MET A 174 -16.55 49.25 -78.04
C MET A 174 -17.57 48.89 -79.12
N VAL A 175 -18.86 49.08 -78.81
CA VAL A 175 -19.97 48.98 -79.77
C VAL A 175 -20.15 50.36 -80.40
N THR A 176 -19.62 50.55 -81.60
CA THR A 176 -19.68 51.83 -82.32
C THR A 176 -20.88 51.96 -83.25
N ASP A 177 -21.49 50.83 -83.64
CA ASP A 177 -22.65 50.77 -84.53
C ASP A 177 -23.89 50.29 -83.76
N PRO A 178 -24.99 51.07 -83.71
CA PRO A 178 -26.23 50.68 -83.04
C PRO A 178 -26.90 49.42 -83.58
N LEU A 179 -26.58 49.01 -84.81
CA LEU A 179 -27.11 47.81 -85.46
C LEU A 179 -26.19 46.59 -85.31
N ASP A 180 -25.04 46.72 -84.63
CA ASP A 180 -24.12 45.61 -84.40
C ASP A 180 -24.70 44.61 -83.38
N GLU A 181 -25.04 43.41 -83.85
CA GLU A 181 -25.58 42.34 -83.00
C GLU A 181 -24.48 41.49 -82.34
N VAL A 182 -23.24 41.55 -82.81
CA VAL A 182 -22.16 40.63 -82.39
C VAL A 182 -21.36 41.19 -81.22
N LYS A 183 -20.91 42.45 -81.32
CA LYS A 183 -20.06 43.06 -80.28
C LYS A 183 -20.77 43.20 -78.92
N PRO A 184 -22.07 43.55 -78.81
CA PRO A 184 -22.77 43.59 -77.52
C PRO A 184 -22.81 42.23 -76.82
N VAL A 185 -23.05 41.15 -77.57
CA VAL A 185 -23.10 39.79 -77.02
C VAL A 185 -21.71 39.35 -76.56
N LEU A 186 -20.66 39.62 -77.34
CA LEU A 186 -19.27 39.36 -76.94
C LEU A 186 -18.88 40.19 -75.70
N LYS A 187 -19.28 41.46 -75.63
CA LYS A 187 -19.06 42.32 -74.46
C LYS A 187 -19.73 41.73 -73.22
N GLN A 188 -21.01 41.37 -73.31
CA GLN A 188 -21.74 40.75 -72.20
C GLN A 188 -21.09 39.43 -71.76
N THR A 189 -20.60 38.62 -72.70
CA THR A 189 -19.87 37.38 -72.40
C THR A 189 -18.60 37.66 -71.62
N VAL A 190 -17.77 38.61 -72.07
CA VAL A 190 -16.54 39.03 -71.38
C VAL A 190 -16.83 39.58 -69.99
N GLU A 191 -17.83 40.45 -69.85
CA GLU A 191 -18.24 41.03 -68.56
C GLU A 191 -18.72 39.95 -67.58
N THR A 192 -19.47 38.95 -68.06
CA THR A 192 -19.93 37.83 -67.23
C THR A 192 -18.76 36.98 -66.74
N ILE A 193 -17.79 36.66 -67.61
CA ILE A 193 -16.59 35.90 -67.20
C ILE A 193 -15.73 36.72 -66.22
N ARG A 194 -15.54 38.02 -66.47
CA ARG A 194 -14.84 38.93 -65.52
C ARG A 194 -15.51 38.93 -64.15
N ALA A 195 -16.84 39.03 -64.11
CA ALA A 195 -17.61 38.99 -62.87
C ALA A 195 -17.43 37.65 -62.14
N LEU A 196 -17.42 36.51 -62.85
CA LEU A 196 -17.18 35.20 -62.26
C LEU A 196 -15.76 35.07 -61.68
N ILE A 197 -14.75 35.59 -62.38
CA ILE A 197 -13.37 35.65 -61.87
C ILE A 197 -13.28 36.51 -60.63
N ALA A 198 -13.98 37.66 -60.60
CA ALA A 198 -14.05 38.51 -59.42
C ALA A 198 -14.70 37.78 -58.24
N GLU A 199 -15.78 37.02 -58.47
CA GLU A 199 -16.44 36.20 -57.45
C GLU A 199 -15.49 35.13 -56.89
N ALA A 200 -14.81 34.40 -57.76
CA ALA A 200 -13.83 33.39 -57.37
C ALA A 200 -12.65 33.99 -56.59
N THR A 201 -12.16 35.17 -57.01
CA THR A 201 -11.07 35.89 -56.34
C THR A 201 -11.50 36.38 -54.95
N MET A 202 -12.71 36.92 -54.84
CA MET A 202 -13.30 37.38 -53.59
C MET A 202 -13.44 36.21 -52.60
N LEU A 203 -14.02 35.09 -53.05
CA LEU A 203 -14.17 33.89 -52.22
C LEU A 203 -12.83 33.30 -51.80
N SER A 204 -11.86 33.25 -52.70
CA SER A 204 -10.50 32.79 -52.40
C SER A 204 -9.83 33.68 -51.36
N THR A 205 -9.98 35.01 -51.49
CA THR A 205 -9.42 35.98 -50.53
C THR A 205 -10.07 35.83 -49.15
N ALA A 206 -11.39 35.67 -49.09
CA ALA A 206 -12.11 35.44 -47.84
C ALA A 206 -11.68 34.14 -47.15
N ALA A 207 -11.57 33.04 -47.91
CA ALA A 207 -11.09 31.76 -47.40
C ALA A 207 -9.65 31.84 -46.86
N LEU A 208 -8.74 32.53 -47.57
CA LEU A 208 -7.37 32.76 -47.12
C LEU A 208 -7.29 33.63 -45.87
N ALA A 209 -8.24 34.57 -45.69
CA ALA A 209 -8.37 35.38 -44.48
C ALA A 209 -9.05 34.62 -43.32
N GLY A 210 -9.49 33.38 -43.52
CA GLY A 210 -10.22 32.58 -42.53
C GLY A 210 -11.70 32.95 -42.38
N ASP A 211 -12.23 33.82 -43.25
CA ASP A 211 -13.66 34.14 -43.29
C ASP A 211 -14.42 33.14 -44.18
N TRP A 212 -14.85 32.07 -43.55
CA TRP A 212 -15.63 31.02 -44.19
C TRP A 212 -17.14 31.30 -44.23
N LYS A 213 -17.61 32.49 -43.81
CA LYS A 213 -19.04 32.86 -43.89
C LYS A 213 -19.40 33.53 -45.20
N THR A 214 -18.41 34.10 -45.88
CA THR A 214 -18.61 34.74 -47.18
C THR A 214 -19.01 33.72 -48.25
N ARG A 215 -20.02 34.07 -49.08
CA ARG A 215 -20.59 33.22 -50.13
C ARG A 215 -20.71 33.98 -51.43
N GLY A 216 -20.63 33.25 -52.54
CA GLY A 216 -20.73 33.82 -53.86
C GLY A 216 -22.17 34.21 -54.19
N ASN A 217 -22.38 35.33 -54.87
CA ASN A 217 -23.71 35.77 -55.29
C ASN A 217 -24.18 35.06 -56.57
N ALA A 218 -24.75 33.87 -56.41
CA ALA A 218 -25.26 33.06 -57.52
C ALA A 218 -26.35 33.76 -58.35
N GLU A 219 -27.18 34.61 -57.75
CA GLU A 219 -28.28 35.30 -58.44
C GLU A 219 -27.81 36.38 -59.42
N ALA A 220 -26.54 36.80 -59.33
CA ALA A 220 -25.93 37.70 -60.33
C ALA A 220 -25.66 37.01 -61.68
N PHE A 221 -25.75 35.67 -61.73
CA PHE A 221 -25.41 34.86 -62.90
C PHE A 221 -26.62 34.07 -63.41
N LYS A 222 -26.55 33.58 -64.66
CA LYS A 222 -27.61 32.78 -65.30
C LYS A 222 -27.04 31.52 -65.93
N GLY A 223 -27.85 30.46 -66.02
CA GLY A 223 -27.47 29.18 -66.63
C GLY A 223 -26.26 28.55 -65.93
N GLY A 224 -25.34 27.96 -66.70
CA GLY A 224 -24.17 27.27 -66.17
C GLY A 224 -23.26 28.12 -65.28
N PHE A 225 -23.21 29.45 -65.45
CA PHE A 225 -22.45 30.32 -64.56
C PHE A 225 -23.06 30.41 -63.15
N LYS A 226 -24.39 30.36 -63.03
CA LYS A 226 -25.09 30.29 -61.73
C LYS A 226 -24.78 28.96 -61.04
N GLU A 227 -24.88 27.85 -61.79
CA GLU A 227 -24.58 26.50 -61.29
C GLU A 227 -23.14 26.39 -60.75
N ILE A 228 -22.17 27.07 -61.37
CA ILE A 228 -20.79 27.13 -60.86
C ILE A 228 -20.74 27.80 -59.48
N VAL A 229 -21.33 28.98 -59.32
CA VAL A 229 -21.30 29.73 -58.05
C VAL A 229 -22.07 28.97 -56.96
N GLU A 230 -23.22 28.37 -57.28
CA GLU A 230 -23.96 27.50 -56.37
C GLU A 230 -23.14 26.26 -55.98
N GLY A 231 -22.46 25.62 -56.94
CA GLY A 231 -21.58 24.49 -56.69
C GLY A 231 -20.42 24.84 -55.74
N VAL A 232 -19.80 26.00 -55.93
CA VAL A 232 -18.75 26.51 -55.01
C VAL A 232 -19.32 26.77 -53.62
N ASN A 233 -20.48 27.42 -53.52
CA ASN A 233 -21.15 27.67 -52.23
C ASN A 233 -21.48 26.36 -51.50
N ASN A 234 -22.07 25.39 -52.20
CA ASN A 234 -22.40 24.08 -51.64
C ASN A 234 -21.14 23.34 -51.15
N THR A 235 -20.03 23.49 -51.87
CA THR A 235 -18.73 22.93 -51.44
C THR A 235 -18.24 23.60 -50.16
N LEU A 236 -18.35 24.92 -50.05
CA LEU A 236 -18.01 25.66 -48.83
C LEU A 236 -18.89 25.23 -47.66
N ASP A 237 -20.21 25.12 -47.85
CA ASP A 237 -21.13 24.70 -46.80
C ASP A 237 -20.85 23.27 -46.30
N ALA A 238 -20.51 22.35 -47.20
CA ALA A 238 -20.12 20.99 -46.87
C ALA A 238 -18.83 20.89 -46.03
N VAL A 239 -17.93 21.88 -46.13
CA VAL A 239 -16.68 21.96 -45.37
C VAL A 239 -16.86 22.73 -44.05
N VAL A 240 -17.65 23.81 -44.05
CA VAL A 240 -17.81 24.71 -42.91
C VAL A 240 -18.57 24.07 -41.75
N GLY A 241 -19.61 23.29 -42.04
CA GLY A 241 -20.40 22.60 -41.00
C GLY A 241 -19.54 21.73 -40.06
N PRO A 242 -18.85 20.69 -40.58
CA PRO A 242 -18.00 19.82 -39.77
C PRO A 242 -16.88 20.56 -39.03
N LEU A 243 -16.27 21.58 -39.64
CA LEU A 243 -15.21 22.37 -39.00
C LEU A 243 -15.70 23.17 -37.81
N ASN A 244 -16.90 23.76 -37.90
CA ASN A 244 -17.50 24.48 -36.77
C ASN A 244 -17.83 23.55 -35.61
N VAL A 245 -18.37 22.35 -35.88
CA VAL A 245 -18.62 21.33 -34.85
C VAL A 245 -17.31 20.91 -34.19
N ALA A 246 -16.27 20.62 -34.97
CA ALA A 246 -14.97 20.26 -34.43
C ALA A 246 -14.37 21.38 -33.56
N ALA A 247 -14.48 22.63 -34.00
CA ALA A 247 -13.99 23.78 -33.24
C ALA A 247 -14.72 23.96 -31.90
N ASP A 248 -16.06 23.81 -31.89
CA ASP A 248 -16.87 23.87 -30.67
C ASP A 248 -16.48 22.77 -29.67
N TYR A 249 -16.32 21.53 -30.15
CA TYR A 249 -15.88 20.41 -29.32
C TYR A 249 -14.48 20.62 -28.73
N VAL A 250 -13.55 21.13 -29.52
CA VAL A 250 -12.18 21.45 -29.05
C VAL A 250 -12.22 22.58 -28.03
N ASP A 251 -13.07 23.60 -28.20
CA ASP A 251 -13.26 24.69 -27.24
C ASP A 251 -13.86 24.18 -25.91
N GLN A 252 -14.88 23.32 -25.96
CA GLN A 252 -15.46 22.69 -24.77
C GLN A 252 -14.41 21.87 -24.01
N ILE A 253 -13.67 21.00 -24.71
CA ILE A 253 -12.58 20.19 -24.15
C ILE A 253 -11.50 21.10 -23.53
N GLY A 254 -11.12 22.18 -24.22
CA GLY A 254 -10.15 23.16 -23.73
C GLY A 254 -10.59 23.87 -22.45
N LYS A 255 -11.91 24.02 -22.24
CA LYS A 255 -12.51 24.56 -21.01
C LYS A 255 -12.71 23.50 -19.91
N GLY A 256 -12.29 22.25 -20.14
CA GLY A 256 -12.48 21.14 -19.22
C GLY A 256 -13.91 20.59 -19.19
N GLN A 257 -14.74 20.95 -20.16
CA GLN A 257 -16.08 20.38 -20.35
C GLN A 257 -15.96 19.20 -21.30
N ILE A 258 -16.45 18.03 -20.89
CA ILE A 258 -16.41 16.82 -21.73
C ILE A 258 -17.76 16.68 -22.41
N PRO A 259 -17.88 16.99 -23.71
CA PRO A 259 -19.14 16.87 -24.44
C PRO A 259 -19.52 15.41 -24.68
N GLU A 260 -20.79 15.18 -25.03
CA GLU A 260 -21.22 13.89 -25.57
C GLU A 260 -20.58 13.61 -26.93
N LYS A 261 -20.39 12.33 -27.25
CA LYS A 261 -19.79 11.92 -28.53
C LYS A 261 -20.56 12.47 -29.71
N ILE A 262 -19.83 12.84 -30.77
CA ILE A 262 -20.41 13.23 -32.04
C ILE A 262 -21.07 11.98 -32.67
N THR A 263 -22.39 12.01 -32.80
CA THR A 263 -23.21 10.93 -33.36
C THR A 263 -23.57 11.14 -34.84
N GLU A 264 -23.40 12.37 -35.34
CA GLU A 264 -23.66 12.71 -36.73
C GLU A 264 -22.79 11.90 -37.70
N THR A 265 -23.35 11.63 -38.88
CA THR A 265 -22.67 10.85 -39.93
C THR A 265 -21.93 11.79 -40.87
N TYR A 266 -20.62 11.62 -40.91
CA TYR A 266 -19.74 12.28 -41.86
C TYR A 266 -19.10 11.25 -42.79
N ASN A 267 -18.63 11.68 -43.96
CA ASN A 267 -17.94 10.83 -44.93
C ASN A 267 -16.47 11.23 -45.06
N GLY A 268 -15.62 10.30 -45.48
CA GLY A 268 -14.20 10.56 -45.75
C GLY A 268 -13.45 11.14 -44.55
N ASP A 269 -12.66 12.19 -44.80
CA ASP A 269 -11.77 12.81 -43.80
C ASP A 269 -12.52 13.39 -42.60
N PHE A 270 -13.75 13.89 -42.79
CA PHE A 270 -14.55 14.39 -41.67
C PHE A 270 -15.04 13.26 -40.75
N ASN A 271 -15.22 12.05 -41.26
CA ASN A 271 -15.48 10.89 -40.40
C ASN A 271 -14.24 10.53 -39.57
N THR A 272 -13.05 10.65 -40.17
CA THR A 272 -11.78 10.47 -39.46
C THR A 272 -11.65 11.52 -38.34
N LEU A 273 -11.90 12.80 -38.64
CA LEU A 273 -11.89 13.88 -37.64
C LEU A 273 -12.87 13.62 -36.49
N LYS A 274 -14.11 13.23 -36.82
CA LYS A 274 -15.13 12.81 -35.83
C LYS A 274 -14.61 11.69 -34.94
N ASN A 275 -14.04 10.64 -35.53
CA ASN A 275 -13.51 9.50 -34.78
C ASN A 275 -12.33 9.90 -33.88
N SER A 276 -11.47 10.80 -34.35
CA SER A 276 -10.37 11.35 -33.54
C SER A 276 -10.86 12.18 -32.35
N ILE A 277 -11.88 13.04 -32.55
CA ILE A 277 -12.49 13.80 -31.45
C ILE A 277 -13.18 12.85 -30.46
N ASN A 278 -13.95 11.87 -30.95
CA ASN A 278 -14.60 10.88 -30.09
C ASN A 278 -13.58 10.03 -29.30
N ALA A 279 -12.45 9.67 -29.90
CA ALA A 279 -11.35 9.00 -29.19
C ALA A 279 -10.72 9.91 -28.12
N CYS A 280 -10.63 11.22 -28.37
CA CYS A 280 -10.21 12.19 -27.37
C CYS A 280 -11.20 12.26 -26.20
N ILE A 281 -12.51 12.33 -26.47
CA ILE A 281 -13.58 12.29 -25.45
C ILE A 281 -13.47 11.00 -24.61
N ASP A 282 -13.27 9.85 -25.25
CA ASP A 282 -13.06 8.57 -24.56
C ASP A 282 -11.84 8.60 -23.63
N GLY A 283 -10.73 9.15 -24.10
CA GLY A 283 -9.52 9.35 -23.30
C GLY A 283 -9.74 10.28 -22.11
N LEU A 284 -10.47 11.38 -22.29
CA LEU A 284 -10.83 12.30 -21.20
C LEU A 284 -11.73 11.64 -20.16
N GLY A 285 -12.52 10.64 -20.54
CA GLY A 285 -13.25 9.79 -19.60
C GLY A 285 -12.34 9.18 -18.52
N ALA A 286 -11.08 8.86 -18.87
CA ALA A 286 -10.10 8.37 -17.91
C ALA A 286 -9.75 9.40 -16.85
N LEU A 287 -9.68 10.69 -17.21
CA LEU A 287 -9.42 11.75 -16.25
C LEU A 287 -10.60 11.94 -15.29
N VAL A 288 -11.83 11.77 -15.78
CA VAL A 288 -13.04 11.81 -14.93
C VAL A 288 -13.05 10.66 -13.94
N GLU A 289 -12.85 9.43 -14.41
CA GLU A 289 -12.78 8.26 -13.53
C GLU A 289 -11.61 8.39 -12.54
N SER A 290 -10.44 8.84 -13.01
CA SER A 290 -9.26 9.09 -12.19
C SER A 290 -9.55 10.08 -11.07
N ASN A 291 -10.16 11.23 -11.39
CA ASN A 291 -10.49 12.25 -10.40
C ASN A 291 -11.44 11.70 -9.33
N ARG A 292 -12.43 10.90 -9.74
CA ARG A 292 -13.41 10.27 -8.86
C ARG A 292 -12.77 9.23 -7.93
N VAL A 293 -11.91 8.35 -8.47
CA VAL A 293 -11.19 7.32 -7.70
C VAL A 293 -10.20 7.98 -6.73
N LEU A 294 -9.42 8.95 -7.20
CA LEU A 294 -8.48 9.70 -6.35
C LEU A 294 -9.21 10.50 -5.26
N ALA A 295 -10.38 11.08 -5.54
CA ALA A 295 -11.20 11.75 -4.53
C ALA A 295 -11.63 10.78 -3.42
N LYS A 296 -12.04 9.55 -3.76
CA LYS A 296 -12.31 8.51 -2.75
C LYS A 296 -11.07 8.11 -1.96
N MET A 297 -9.95 7.86 -2.64
CA MET A 297 -8.68 7.52 -1.99
C MET A 297 -8.21 8.62 -1.02
N SER A 298 -8.47 9.89 -1.34
CA SER A 298 -8.13 11.02 -0.44
C SER A 298 -8.89 11.00 0.88
N LEU A 299 -10.05 10.32 0.91
CA LEU A 299 -10.87 10.11 2.10
C LEU A 299 -10.58 8.74 2.76
N ASN A 300 -9.51 8.04 2.34
CA ASN A 300 -9.20 6.66 2.70
C ASN A 300 -10.30 5.65 2.32
N ASP A 301 -11.14 5.97 1.34
CA ASP A 301 -12.08 5.03 0.72
C ASP A 301 -11.41 4.35 -0.48
N TYR A 302 -11.06 3.08 -0.30
CA TYR A 302 -10.42 2.23 -1.31
C TYR A 302 -11.41 1.26 -1.97
N SER A 303 -12.72 1.52 -1.88
CA SER A 303 -13.76 0.65 -2.46
C SER A 303 -13.76 0.60 -3.99
N GLU A 304 -13.09 1.54 -4.65
CA GLU A 304 -13.12 1.70 -6.09
C GLU A 304 -11.74 1.81 -6.72
N THR A 305 -11.64 1.37 -7.97
CA THR A 305 -10.43 1.35 -8.79
C THR A 305 -10.75 1.86 -10.20
N MET A 306 -9.72 2.16 -10.98
CA MET A 306 -9.84 2.41 -12.41
C MET A 306 -10.24 1.10 -13.10
N SER A 307 -11.49 1.04 -13.54
CA SER A 307 -12.13 -0.19 -14.04
C SER A 307 -12.32 -0.18 -15.56
N THR A 308 -12.43 1.00 -16.15
CA THR A 308 -12.61 1.15 -17.60
C THR A 308 -11.29 0.91 -18.35
N ASN A 309 -11.36 0.22 -19.49
CA ASN A 309 -10.20 -0.03 -20.33
C ASN A 309 -9.93 1.15 -21.27
N TYR A 310 -8.92 1.95 -20.94
CA TYR A 310 -8.46 3.08 -21.76
C TYR A 310 -7.31 2.68 -22.68
N GLN A 311 -6.89 3.58 -23.57
CA GLN A 311 -5.79 3.34 -24.52
C GLN A 311 -4.66 4.35 -24.33
N GLY A 312 -3.42 3.94 -24.63
CA GLY A 312 -2.23 4.80 -24.55
C GLY A 312 -2.00 5.37 -23.14
N ILE A 313 -1.64 6.65 -23.06
CA ILE A 313 -1.30 7.33 -21.80
C ILE A 313 -2.45 7.29 -20.77
N PHE A 314 -3.70 7.24 -21.23
CA PHE A 314 -4.86 7.14 -20.35
C PHE A 314 -4.93 5.79 -19.63
N ALA A 315 -4.51 4.71 -20.30
CA ALA A 315 -4.36 3.40 -19.68
C ALA A 315 -3.23 3.39 -18.65
N GLU A 316 -2.10 4.02 -18.98
CA GLU A 316 -0.95 4.14 -18.07
C GLU A 316 -1.31 4.91 -16.79
N ILE A 317 -2.12 5.97 -16.89
CA ILE A 317 -2.67 6.69 -15.73
C ILE A 317 -3.54 5.75 -14.90
N GLY A 318 -4.45 5.01 -15.55
CA GLY A 318 -5.31 4.04 -14.87
C GLY A 318 -4.53 2.98 -14.10
N HIS A 319 -3.52 2.37 -14.73
CA HIS A 319 -2.62 1.42 -14.09
C HIS A 319 -1.85 2.04 -12.92
N SER A 320 -1.31 3.24 -13.09
CA SER A 320 -0.55 3.94 -12.05
C SER A 320 -1.43 4.25 -10.83
N ILE A 321 -2.68 4.65 -11.03
CA ILE A 321 -3.66 4.89 -9.94
C ILE A 321 -3.97 3.56 -9.23
N ASN A 322 -4.22 2.48 -9.97
CA ASN A 322 -4.49 1.17 -9.39
C ASN A 322 -3.29 0.61 -8.61
N ASP A 323 -2.07 0.86 -9.08
CA ASP A 323 -0.84 0.50 -8.35
C ASP A 323 -0.73 1.26 -7.03
N VAL A 324 -1.05 2.56 -7.00
CA VAL A 324 -1.08 3.36 -5.77
C VAL A 324 -2.20 2.87 -4.85
N HIS A 325 -3.38 2.59 -5.39
CA HIS A 325 -4.51 2.01 -4.64
C HIS A 325 -4.12 0.69 -3.97
N THR A 326 -3.51 -0.23 -4.72
CA THR A 326 -3.05 -1.53 -4.20
C THR A 326 -2.03 -1.34 -3.08
N ARG A 327 -1.11 -0.37 -3.23
CA ARG A 327 -0.11 -0.03 -2.21
C ARG A 327 -0.77 0.49 -0.94
N LEU A 328 -1.70 1.42 -1.03
CA LEU A 328 -2.38 1.99 0.12
C LEU A 328 -3.25 0.94 0.83
N THR A 329 -4.00 0.14 0.06
CA THR A 329 -4.80 -0.98 0.61
C THR A 329 -3.90 -1.96 1.37
N ARG A 330 -2.73 -2.30 0.83
CA ARG A 330 -1.77 -3.17 1.53
C ARG A 330 -1.23 -2.55 2.83
N ILE A 331 -1.00 -1.24 2.88
CA ILE A 331 -0.59 -0.55 4.13
C ILE A 331 -1.69 -0.63 5.17
N VAL A 332 -2.96 -0.44 4.76
CA VAL A 332 -4.12 -0.57 5.65
C VAL A 332 -4.23 -1.98 6.20
N GLU A 333 -4.05 -3.01 5.36
CA GLU A 333 -4.02 -4.42 5.79
C GLU A 333 -2.91 -4.67 6.82
N ILE A 334 -1.67 -4.26 6.54
CA ILE A 334 -0.53 -4.43 7.45
C ILE A 334 -0.80 -3.71 8.78
N SER A 335 -1.31 -2.48 8.72
CA SER A 335 -1.64 -1.71 9.93
C SER A 335 -2.73 -2.39 10.75
N THR A 336 -3.71 -3.01 10.09
CA THR A 336 -4.78 -3.79 10.73
C THR A 336 -4.22 -5.05 11.38
N ASN A 337 -3.31 -5.76 10.71
CA ASN A 337 -2.64 -6.94 11.27
C ASN A 337 -1.85 -6.57 12.53
N ILE A 338 -1.03 -5.51 12.47
CA ILE A 338 -0.27 -5.00 13.63
C ILE A 338 -1.20 -4.61 14.78
N ALA A 339 -2.32 -3.92 14.49
CA ALA A 339 -3.30 -3.55 15.50
C ALA A 339 -3.94 -4.77 16.20
N ASN A 340 -4.04 -5.90 15.49
CA ASN A 340 -4.52 -7.17 16.03
C ASN A 340 -3.40 -8.03 16.65
N GLY A 341 -2.17 -7.51 16.76
CA GLY A 341 -1.02 -8.24 17.30
C GLY A 341 -0.42 -9.26 16.33
N ASP A 342 -0.76 -9.20 15.05
CA ASP A 342 -0.30 -10.11 14.02
C ASP A 342 0.85 -9.51 13.22
N MET A 343 2.03 -10.13 13.36
CA MET A 343 3.28 -9.65 12.77
C MET A 343 3.72 -10.45 11.54
N ARG A 344 2.82 -11.25 10.94
CA ARG A 344 3.13 -12.15 9.80
C ARG A 344 3.72 -11.43 8.58
N ASP A 345 3.43 -10.15 8.41
CA ASP A 345 3.86 -9.38 7.25
C ASP A 345 5.38 -9.10 7.24
N LEU A 346 6.09 -9.30 8.36
CA LEU A 346 7.52 -9.04 8.46
C LEU A 346 8.34 -9.80 7.41
N GLU A 347 8.08 -11.10 7.24
CA GLU A 347 8.85 -11.94 6.32
C GLU A 347 8.67 -11.46 4.87
N VAL A 348 7.42 -11.17 4.48
CA VAL A 348 7.10 -10.70 3.14
C VAL A 348 7.73 -9.33 2.88
N LEU A 349 7.60 -8.38 3.81
CA LEU A 349 8.15 -7.04 3.67
C LEU A 349 9.69 -7.05 3.62
N SER A 350 10.32 -7.89 4.44
CA SER A 350 11.79 -8.03 4.46
C SER A 350 12.34 -8.58 3.14
N LYS A 351 11.63 -9.52 2.49
CA LYS A 351 11.99 -10.03 1.16
C LYS A 351 11.84 -8.98 0.07
N VAL A 352 10.83 -8.11 0.18
CA VAL A 352 10.67 -6.98 -0.75
C VAL A 352 11.79 -5.95 -0.54
N GLY A 353 12.18 -5.68 0.70
CA GLY A 353 13.29 -4.79 1.07
C GLY A 353 12.99 -3.32 0.77
N LYS A 354 13.27 -2.90 -0.47
CA LYS A 354 12.97 -1.56 -0.99
C LYS A 354 12.50 -1.67 -2.43
N ARG A 355 11.42 -0.96 -2.77
CA ARG A 355 10.92 -0.87 -4.16
C ARG A 355 11.63 0.20 -4.99
N SER A 356 12.35 1.12 -4.35
CA SER A 356 13.21 2.11 -4.99
C SER A 356 14.27 2.61 -4.01
N ASP A 357 15.30 3.30 -4.49
CA ASP A 357 16.35 3.87 -3.62
C ASP A 357 15.80 4.85 -2.58
N LYS A 358 14.65 5.49 -2.87
CA LYS A 358 13.94 6.44 -2.00
C LYS A 358 12.82 5.80 -1.18
N ASP A 359 12.65 4.49 -1.26
CA ASP A 359 11.62 3.80 -0.48
C ASP A 359 12.00 3.79 1.01
N THR A 360 11.27 4.61 1.78
CA THR A 360 11.34 4.66 3.24
C THR A 360 10.18 3.93 3.89
N LEU A 361 9.13 3.60 3.14
CA LEU A 361 7.90 3.03 3.69
C LEU A 361 8.14 1.58 4.13
N ILE A 362 8.67 0.73 3.24
CA ILE A 362 8.89 -0.68 3.58
C ILE A 362 9.90 -0.82 4.73
N PRO A 363 11.07 -0.15 4.72
CA PRO A 363 11.99 -0.18 5.86
C PRO A 363 11.37 0.30 7.17
N ALA A 364 10.51 1.34 7.13
CA ALA A 364 9.83 1.82 8.33
C ALA A 364 8.82 0.80 8.88
N LEU A 365 8.02 0.16 8.00
CA LEU A 365 7.10 -0.91 8.39
C LEU A 365 7.85 -2.13 8.95
N VAL A 366 8.94 -2.55 8.31
CA VAL A 366 9.81 -3.63 8.80
C VAL A 366 10.38 -3.29 10.17
N GLY A 367 10.95 -2.09 10.33
CA GLY A 367 11.51 -1.63 11.62
C GLY A 367 10.45 -1.55 12.72
N MET A 368 9.25 -1.06 12.40
CA MET A 368 8.13 -1.02 13.35
C MET A 368 7.75 -2.43 13.82
N ILE A 369 7.53 -3.37 12.89
CA ILE A 369 7.16 -4.75 13.23
C ILE A 369 8.28 -5.43 14.01
N GLN A 370 9.53 -5.29 13.57
CA GLN A 370 10.69 -5.89 14.23
C GLN A 370 10.87 -5.39 15.67
N ASN A 371 10.70 -4.09 15.91
CA ASN A 371 10.78 -3.53 17.26
C ASN A 371 9.69 -4.08 18.18
N ILE A 372 8.48 -4.28 17.66
CA ILE A 372 7.38 -4.89 18.43
C ILE A 372 7.71 -6.34 18.76
N ILE A 373 8.17 -7.14 17.79
CA ILE A 373 8.59 -8.54 18.03
C ILE A 373 9.70 -8.59 19.06
N ASN A 374 10.76 -7.80 18.90
CA ASN A 374 11.88 -7.78 19.83
C ASN A 374 11.43 -7.39 21.25
N LEU A 375 10.48 -6.46 21.37
CA LEU A 375 9.96 -6.06 22.68
C LEU A 375 9.18 -7.21 23.32
N VAL A 376 8.34 -7.91 22.55
CA VAL A 376 7.61 -9.08 23.03
C VAL A 376 8.60 -10.15 23.51
N ASP A 377 9.59 -10.49 22.69
CA ASP A 377 10.63 -11.48 23.05
C ASP A 377 11.40 -11.09 24.32
N GLU A 378 11.76 -9.81 24.46
CA GLU A 378 12.47 -9.32 25.66
C GLU A 378 11.56 -9.38 26.89
N THR A 379 10.29 -9.00 26.77
CA THR A 379 9.34 -9.12 27.89
C THR A 379 9.10 -10.57 28.29
N GLU A 380 9.03 -11.51 27.35
CA GLU A 380 8.93 -12.94 27.65
C GLU A 380 10.18 -13.47 28.35
N LYS A 381 11.36 -13.06 27.88
CA LYS A 381 12.63 -13.42 28.50
C LYS A 381 12.73 -12.89 29.93
N MET A 382 12.34 -11.64 30.17
CA MET A 382 12.30 -11.06 31.51
C MET A 382 11.29 -11.77 32.42
N ALA A 383 10.11 -12.13 31.91
CA ALA A 383 9.15 -12.93 32.65
C ALA A 383 9.72 -14.30 33.03
N ARG A 384 10.40 -14.99 32.10
CA ARG A 384 11.11 -16.25 32.40
C ARG A 384 12.17 -16.08 33.48
N ILE A 385 13.01 -15.05 33.38
CA ILE A 385 14.05 -14.72 34.38
C ILE A 385 13.43 -14.54 35.77
N ALA A 386 12.30 -13.83 35.86
CA ALA A 386 11.59 -13.63 37.12
C ALA A 386 10.99 -14.94 37.68
N ILE A 387 10.40 -15.78 36.81
CA ILE A 387 9.82 -17.08 37.20
C ILE A 387 10.92 -18.06 37.66
N GLU A 388 12.07 -18.06 36.99
CA GLU A 388 13.23 -18.90 37.36
C GLU A 388 13.97 -18.40 38.61
N GLY A 389 13.59 -17.23 39.15
CA GLY A 389 14.24 -16.64 40.32
C GLY A 389 15.65 -16.12 40.04
N ASN A 390 15.99 -15.87 38.78
CA ASN A 390 17.29 -15.32 38.39
C ASN A 390 17.31 -13.79 38.53
N LEU A 391 17.23 -13.33 39.78
CA LEU A 391 16.99 -11.94 40.15
C LEU A 391 18.18 -11.00 39.85
N SER A 392 19.30 -11.49 39.34
CA SER A 392 20.46 -10.68 38.97
C SER A 392 20.44 -10.20 37.51
N ASN A 393 19.61 -10.80 36.67
CA ASN A 393 19.51 -10.43 35.26
C ASN A 393 18.45 -9.36 35.02
N ARG A 394 18.72 -8.50 34.05
CA ARG A 394 17.85 -7.38 33.64
C ARG A 394 17.67 -7.39 32.13
N GLY A 395 16.58 -6.77 31.68
CA GLY A 395 16.34 -6.58 30.26
C GLY A 395 17.33 -5.60 29.65
N ASP A 396 17.76 -5.86 28.42
CA ASP A 396 18.71 -4.99 27.70
C ASP A 396 18.00 -3.80 27.06
N VAL A 397 18.13 -2.63 27.68
CA VAL A 397 17.50 -1.38 27.19
C VAL A 397 18.17 -0.86 25.92
N SER A 398 19.44 -1.20 25.67
CA SER A 398 20.22 -0.58 24.57
C SER A 398 19.71 -0.95 23.18
N GLY A 399 18.99 -2.07 23.06
CA GLY A 399 18.36 -2.53 21.82
C GLY A 399 17.05 -1.81 21.46
N PHE A 400 16.52 -0.95 22.33
CA PHE A 400 15.17 -0.40 22.20
C PHE A 400 15.14 1.14 22.18
N PRO A 401 14.82 1.77 21.04
CA PRO A 401 14.74 3.22 20.95
C PRO A 401 13.43 3.77 21.56
N GLY A 402 13.48 5.00 22.07
CA GLY A 402 12.30 5.78 22.45
C GLY A 402 11.42 5.11 23.51
N GLU A 403 10.11 5.03 23.23
CA GLU A 403 9.11 4.47 24.17
C GLU A 403 9.32 2.98 24.44
N TYR A 404 9.84 2.21 23.48
CA TYR A 404 10.14 0.78 23.68
C TYR A 404 11.18 0.59 24.80
N GLY A 405 12.22 1.43 24.83
CA GLY A 405 13.25 1.39 25.87
C GLY A 405 12.73 1.79 27.26
N LYS A 406 11.73 2.69 27.32
CA LYS A 406 11.07 3.05 28.59
C LYS A 406 10.30 1.88 29.18
N ILE A 407 9.68 1.03 28.35
CA ILE A 407 8.99 -0.18 28.82
C ILE A 407 9.98 -1.13 29.51
N VAL A 408 11.10 -1.43 28.85
CA VAL A 408 12.16 -2.29 29.42
C VAL A 408 12.76 -1.67 30.70
N THR A 409 13.00 -0.36 30.69
CA THR A 409 13.48 0.39 31.87
C THR A 409 12.49 0.30 33.03
N GLY A 410 11.19 0.50 32.77
CA GLY A 410 10.15 0.40 33.79
C GLY A 410 10.07 -1.00 34.39
N PHE A 411 10.18 -2.03 33.56
CA PHE A 411 10.18 -3.42 34.01
C PHE A 411 11.42 -3.73 34.88
N ASN A 412 12.60 -3.22 34.50
CA ASN A 412 13.80 -3.32 35.32
C ASN A 412 13.63 -2.62 36.68
N GLN A 413 13.04 -1.42 36.71
CA GLN A 413 12.76 -0.70 37.96
C GLN A 413 11.76 -1.44 38.85
N THR A 414 10.72 -2.06 38.26
CA THR A 414 9.78 -2.91 39.00
C THR A 414 10.50 -4.11 39.60
N LEU A 415 11.36 -4.78 38.84
CA LEU A 415 12.19 -5.87 39.34
C LEU A 415 13.07 -5.39 40.50
N ASP A 416 13.78 -4.27 40.37
CA ASP A 416 14.63 -3.73 41.44
C ASP A 416 13.85 -3.44 42.72
N ALA A 417 12.65 -2.86 42.60
CA ALA A 417 11.78 -2.55 43.73
C ALA A 417 11.26 -3.80 44.47
N VAL A 418 11.05 -4.90 43.75
CA VAL A 418 10.61 -6.19 44.31
C VAL A 418 11.78 -7.00 44.86
N ILE A 419 12.94 -6.94 44.19
CA ILE A 419 14.11 -7.78 44.50
C ILE A 419 14.84 -7.27 45.74
N ALA A 420 15.07 -5.96 45.87
CA ALA A 420 15.87 -5.42 46.97
C ALA A 420 15.36 -5.83 48.38
N PRO A 421 14.05 -5.76 48.69
CA PRO A 421 13.54 -6.24 49.99
C PRO A 421 13.69 -7.76 50.17
N ILE A 422 13.53 -8.55 49.10
CA ILE A 422 13.65 -10.02 49.15
C ILE A 422 15.10 -10.43 49.39
N GLU A 423 16.04 -9.78 48.70
CA GLU A 423 17.47 -10.01 48.86
C GLU A 423 17.93 -9.64 50.29
N GLU A 424 17.51 -8.48 50.79
CA GLU A 424 17.83 -8.11 52.18
C GLU A 424 17.21 -9.10 53.19
N ALA A 425 15.94 -9.46 53.02
CA ALA A 425 15.30 -10.47 53.87
C ALA A 425 16.05 -11.81 53.84
N SER A 426 16.52 -12.24 52.67
CA SER A 426 17.32 -13.46 52.51
C SER A 426 18.66 -13.37 53.26
N VAL A 427 19.36 -12.22 53.17
CA VAL A 427 20.58 -11.97 53.94
C VAL A 427 20.30 -11.98 55.44
N THR A 428 19.25 -11.29 55.89
CA THR A 428 18.84 -11.25 57.30
C THR A 428 18.47 -12.63 57.82
N LEU A 429 17.70 -13.42 57.05
CA LEU A 429 17.36 -14.81 57.39
C LEU A 429 18.61 -15.71 57.44
N THR A 430 19.56 -15.51 56.53
CA THR A 430 20.84 -16.23 56.55
C THR A 430 21.60 -15.93 57.83
N GLN A 431 21.69 -14.66 58.24
CA GLN A 431 22.31 -14.26 59.51
C GLN A 431 21.57 -14.86 60.71
N LEU A 432 20.24 -14.81 60.71
CA LEU A 432 19.40 -15.41 61.77
C LEU A 432 19.64 -16.92 61.87
N SER A 433 19.73 -17.63 60.74
CA SER A 433 20.01 -19.07 60.70
C SER A 433 21.40 -19.44 61.23
N GLN A 434 22.33 -18.50 61.19
CA GLN A 434 23.67 -18.64 61.78
C GLN A 434 23.71 -18.24 63.26
N GLY A 435 22.55 -17.91 63.87
CA GLY A 435 22.42 -17.55 65.27
C GLY A 435 22.67 -16.07 65.59
N ASN A 436 22.81 -15.20 64.58
CA ASN A 436 22.96 -13.77 64.80
C ASN A 436 21.58 -13.12 65.05
N LEU A 437 21.22 -12.96 66.32
CA LEU A 437 19.95 -12.33 66.77
C LEU A 437 19.99 -10.80 66.80
N HIS A 438 21.06 -10.17 66.32
CA HIS A 438 21.20 -8.71 66.26
C HIS A 438 21.06 -8.15 64.83
N THR A 439 20.90 -9.05 63.86
CA THR A 439 20.63 -8.68 62.46
C THR A 439 19.23 -8.10 62.31
N LYS A 440 19.01 -7.26 61.29
CA LYS A 440 17.69 -6.72 60.98
C LYS A 440 17.64 -6.22 59.55
N MET A 441 16.44 -6.21 58.97
CA MET A 441 16.16 -5.47 57.74
C MET A 441 16.12 -3.97 58.05
N GLN A 442 16.93 -3.20 57.35
CA GLN A 442 17.13 -1.76 57.53
C GLN A 442 16.47 -0.91 56.45
N GLY A 443 16.19 -1.47 55.26
CA GLY A 443 15.62 -0.71 54.14
C GLY A 443 14.31 0.00 54.46
N ASP A 444 14.07 1.15 53.80
CA ASP A 444 12.82 1.91 53.89
C ASP A 444 11.78 1.34 52.92
N TYR A 445 11.16 0.23 53.33
CA TYR A 445 10.15 -0.47 52.55
C TYR A 445 8.74 -0.01 52.90
N ARG A 446 7.82 -0.12 51.95
CA ARG A 446 6.41 0.29 52.08
C ARG A 446 5.48 -0.86 51.71
N GLY A 447 4.23 -0.80 52.18
CA GLY A 447 3.21 -1.80 51.89
C GLY A 447 3.61 -3.20 52.36
N ASP A 448 3.40 -4.20 51.51
CA ASP A 448 3.65 -5.61 51.83
C ASP A 448 5.13 -5.88 52.19
N HIS A 449 6.07 -5.18 51.56
CA HIS A 449 7.49 -5.30 51.90
C HIS A 449 7.81 -4.73 53.30
N ALA A 450 7.08 -3.72 53.75
CA ALA A 450 7.17 -3.24 55.13
C ALA A 450 6.65 -4.29 56.11
N GLN A 451 5.57 -4.99 55.77
CA GLN A 451 5.05 -6.08 56.61
C GLN A 451 6.08 -7.22 56.74
N ILE A 452 6.77 -7.60 55.66
CA ILE A 452 7.87 -8.58 55.71
C ILE A 452 8.98 -8.09 56.65
N LYS A 453 9.40 -6.83 56.51
CA LYS A 453 10.40 -6.21 57.38
C LYS A 453 9.99 -6.25 58.85
N GLU A 454 8.78 -5.79 59.18
CA GLU A 454 8.29 -5.74 60.56
C GLU A 454 8.11 -7.15 61.14
N ALA A 455 7.61 -8.10 60.35
CA ALA A 455 7.49 -9.48 60.79
C ALA A 455 8.85 -10.13 61.05
N LEU A 456 9.83 -9.95 60.16
CA LEU A 456 11.17 -10.51 60.32
C LEU A 456 11.93 -9.84 61.47
N ASN A 457 11.90 -8.50 61.55
CA ASN A 457 12.53 -7.77 62.64
C ASN A 457 11.87 -8.08 63.99
N GLY A 458 10.54 -8.11 64.05
CA GLY A 458 9.81 -8.55 65.24
C GLY A 458 10.18 -9.97 65.65
N THR A 459 10.38 -10.87 64.67
CA THR A 459 10.87 -12.23 64.94
C THR A 459 12.23 -12.25 65.60
N ILE A 460 13.15 -11.45 65.08
CA ILE A 460 14.51 -11.38 65.62
C ILE A 460 14.51 -10.74 67.01
N THR A 461 13.74 -9.67 67.21
CA THR A 461 13.62 -8.99 68.52
C THR A 461 13.13 -9.94 69.59
N PHE A 462 12.01 -10.65 69.39
CA PHE A 462 11.50 -11.54 70.44
C PHE A 462 12.45 -12.72 70.70
N LEU A 463 13.13 -13.24 69.67
CA LEU A 463 14.12 -14.30 69.85
C LEU A 463 15.31 -13.80 70.68
N SER A 464 15.80 -12.58 70.41
CA SER A 464 16.88 -11.96 71.19
C SER A 464 16.46 -11.76 72.64
N GLU A 465 15.28 -11.21 72.89
CA GLU A 465 14.75 -10.97 74.23
C GLU A 465 14.61 -12.27 75.04
N TYR A 466 14.03 -13.33 74.45
CA TYR A 466 13.90 -14.62 75.13
C TYR A 466 15.25 -15.26 75.44
N VAL A 467 16.20 -15.22 74.49
CA VAL A 467 17.53 -15.79 74.69
C VAL A 467 18.30 -15.04 75.77
N GLU A 468 18.21 -13.71 75.80
CA GLU A 468 18.81 -12.88 76.86
C GLU A 468 18.23 -13.19 78.23
N GLU A 469 16.90 -13.26 78.36
CA GLU A 469 16.25 -13.54 79.65
C GLU A 469 16.50 -14.97 80.15
N ILE A 470 16.50 -15.96 79.26
CA ILE A 470 16.89 -17.35 79.58
C ILE A 470 18.35 -17.38 80.06
N THR A 471 19.25 -16.73 79.33
CA THR A 471 20.68 -16.68 79.67
C THR A 471 20.88 -16.05 81.03
N HIS A 472 20.25 -14.89 81.28
CA HIS A 472 20.32 -14.20 82.56
C HIS A 472 19.79 -15.05 83.71
N THR A 473 18.64 -15.72 83.52
CA THR A 473 18.05 -16.59 84.55
C THR A 473 18.95 -17.77 84.89
N LEU A 474 19.53 -18.43 83.87
CA LEU A 474 20.46 -19.53 84.07
C LEU A 474 21.76 -19.08 84.76
N GLU A 475 22.27 -17.89 84.44
CA GLU A 475 23.42 -17.30 85.14
C GLU A 475 23.10 -17.02 86.62
N GLN A 476 21.91 -16.49 86.94
CA GLN A 476 21.48 -16.26 88.32
C GLN A 476 21.36 -17.57 89.11
N ILE A 477 20.74 -18.60 88.53
CA ILE A 477 20.68 -19.94 89.13
C ILE A 477 22.10 -20.49 89.38
N GLY A 478 23.01 -20.34 88.40
CA GLY A 478 24.41 -20.75 88.52
C GLY A 478 25.19 -20.02 89.61
N GLN A 479 24.80 -18.78 89.93
CA GLN A 479 25.35 -17.99 91.04
C GLN A 479 24.69 -18.32 92.40
N GLY A 480 23.73 -19.24 92.44
CA GLY A 480 23.00 -19.65 93.63
C GLY A 480 21.80 -18.77 93.97
N ASN A 481 21.42 -17.83 93.10
CA ASN A 481 20.19 -17.05 93.25
C ASN A 481 19.01 -17.85 92.68
N LEU A 482 18.21 -18.43 93.58
CA LEU A 482 17.07 -19.30 93.26
C LEU A 482 15.72 -18.62 93.55
N ASP A 483 15.70 -17.30 93.65
CA ASP A 483 14.49 -16.50 93.89
C ASP A 483 14.00 -15.77 92.61
N LEU A 484 14.63 -16.07 91.46
CA LEU A 484 14.30 -15.42 90.20
C LEU A 484 13.16 -16.15 89.47
N GLU A 485 12.18 -15.39 88.99
CA GLU A 485 11.09 -15.91 88.16
C GLU A 485 11.05 -15.17 86.81
N ILE A 486 10.98 -15.92 85.72
CA ILE A 486 10.70 -15.36 84.39
C ILE A 486 9.23 -14.90 84.40
N THR A 487 9.00 -13.59 84.33
CA THR A 487 7.65 -13.01 84.39
C THR A 487 7.13 -12.58 83.02
N ASN A 488 8.02 -12.29 82.07
CA ASN A 488 7.66 -11.87 80.72
C ASN A 488 6.76 -12.90 80.01
N GLU A 489 5.92 -12.41 79.11
CA GLU A 489 5.00 -13.26 78.35
C GLU A 489 5.74 -13.90 77.17
N TYR A 490 5.94 -15.22 77.24
CA TYR A 490 6.50 -15.99 76.13
C TYR A 490 5.36 -16.43 75.23
N LEU A 491 5.58 -16.40 73.91
CA LEU A 491 4.60 -16.78 72.90
C LEU A 491 4.89 -18.18 72.33
N GLY A 492 3.83 -18.94 72.03
CA GLY A 492 3.92 -20.25 71.40
C GLY A 492 4.76 -21.25 72.20
N ASP A 493 5.62 -22.00 71.51
CA ASP A 493 6.40 -23.09 72.10
C ASP A 493 7.41 -22.62 73.17
N PHE A 494 7.74 -21.33 73.22
CA PHE A 494 8.62 -20.76 74.25
C PHE A 494 7.98 -20.79 75.65
N GLN A 495 6.65 -20.82 75.76
CA GLN A 495 5.96 -20.92 77.06
C GLN A 495 6.40 -22.14 77.87
N ALA A 496 6.64 -23.28 77.20
CA ALA A 496 7.12 -24.49 77.86
C ALA A 496 8.51 -24.31 78.48
N ILE A 497 9.39 -23.53 77.83
CA ILE A 497 10.73 -23.21 78.34
C ILE A 497 10.63 -22.33 79.59
N LYS A 498 9.79 -21.30 79.55
CA LYS A 498 9.50 -20.45 80.72
C LYS A 498 9.03 -21.27 81.91
N THR A 499 8.00 -22.10 81.72
CA THR A 499 7.44 -22.94 82.80
C THR A 499 8.50 -23.88 83.35
N ALA A 500 9.26 -24.56 82.48
CA ALA A 500 10.31 -25.48 82.91
C ALA A 500 11.41 -24.78 83.72
N LEU A 501 11.84 -23.57 83.32
CA LEU A 501 12.85 -22.80 84.07
C LEU A 501 12.33 -22.37 85.44
N ASN A 502 11.09 -21.86 85.52
CA ASN A 502 10.48 -21.48 86.80
C ASN A 502 10.29 -22.70 87.72
N ASP A 503 9.89 -23.84 87.18
CA ASP A 503 9.74 -25.11 87.93
C ASP A 503 11.11 -25.61 88.45
N ILE A 504 12.18 -25.49 87.65
CA ILE A 504 13.55 -25.81 88.08
C ILE A 504 13.97 -24.90 89.24
N THR A 505 13.78 -23.59 89.12
CA THR A 505 14.13 -22.64 90.18
C THR A 505 13.37 -22.94 91.47
N SER A 506 12.05 -23.16 91.38
CA SER A 506 11.20 -23.52 92.51
C SER A 506 11.63 -24.84 93.19
N SER A 507 11.96 -25.86 92.40
CA SER A 507 12.40 -27.16 92.90
C SER A 507 13.76 -27.08 93.59
N LEU A 508 14.71 -26.35 93.02
CA LEU A 508 16.02 -26.11 93.63
C LEU A 508 15.90 -25.28 94.91
N SER A 509 15.06 -24.23 94.91
CA SER A 509 14.80 -23.40 96.09
C SER A 509 14.22 -24.23 97.23
N THR A 510 13.23 -25.07 96.94
CA THR A 510 12.65 -26.02 97.92
C THR A 510 13.72 -26.98 98.45
N THR A 511 14.54 -27.56 97.57
CA THR A 511 15.60 -28.49 97.97
C THR A 511 16.64 -27.80 98.87
N MET A 512 17.00 -26.56 98.59
CA MET A 512 17.93 -25.80 99.44
C MET A 512 17.32 -25.43 100.78
N SER A 513 16.02 -25.14 100.83
CA SER A 513 15.28 -24.95 102.09
C SER A 513 15.31 -26.23 102.94
N ASP A 514 15.03 -27.39 102.34
CA ASP A 514 15.06 -28.68 103.04
C ASP A 514 16.47 -29.01 103.58
N ILE A 515 17.52 -28.71 102.81
CA ILE A 515 18.92 -28.87 103.25
C ILE A 515 19.23 -27.92 104.43
N ASN A 516 18.79 -26.67 104.36
CA ASN A 516 18.99 -25.70 105.43
C ASN A 516 18.29 -26.13 106.73
N ASP A 517 17.06 -26.64 106.64
CA ASP A 517 16.31 -27.16 107.78
C ASP A 517 17.00 -28.40 108.38
N ALA A 518 17.44 -29.34 107.53
CA ALA A 518 18.19 -30.51 107.97
C ALA A 518 19.53 -30.14 108.64
N ALA A 519 20.25 -29.15 108.10
CA ALA A 519 21.47 -28.63 108.70
C ALA A 519 21.21 -28.01 110.09
N GLY A 520 20.13 -27.23 110.24
CA GLY A 520 19.70 -26.70 111.54
C GLY A 520 19.36 -27.79 112.56
N GLN A 521 18.74 -28.89 112.12
CA GLN A 521 18.50 -30.05 113.00
C GLN A 521 19.79 -30.75 113.43
N VAL A 522 20.76 -30.90 112.52
CA VAL A 522 22.07 -31.46 112.84
C VAL A 522 22.83 -30.57 113.82
N GLU A 523 22.80 -29.25 113.64
CA GLU A 523 23.41 -28.28 114.56
C GLU A 523 22.79 -28.36 115.96
N ALA A 524 21.45 -28.37 116.04
CA ALA A 524 20.73 -28.54 117.31
C ALA A 524 21.06 -29.89 117.98
N GLY A 525 21.09 -30.98 117.21
CA GLY A 525 21.46 -32.30 117.71
C GLY A 525 22.91 -32.39 118.18
N ALA A 526 23.85 -31.77 117.45
CA ALA A 526 25.26 -31.71 117.83
C ALA A 526 25.45 -30.92 119.13
N THR A 527 24.74 -29.80 119.30
CA THR A 527 24.73 -29.02 120.55
C THR A 527 24.23 -29.87 121.72
N GLN A 528 23.11 -30.57 121.55
CA GLN A 528 22.55 -31.44 122.60
C GLN A 528 23.47 -32.61 122.96
N ILE A 529 24.14 -33.23 121.97
CA ILE A 529 25.15 -34.28 122.21
C ILE A 529 26.36 -33.71 122.95
N SER A 530 26.82 -32.51 122.58
CA SER A 530 27.92 -31.83 123.26
C SER A 530 27.58 -31.58 124.73
N ASP A 531 26.40 -31.02 125.01
CA ASP A 531 25.92 -30.78 126.38
C ASP A 531 25.79 -32.08 127.18
N GLY A 532 25.21 -33.12 126.56
CA GLY A 532 25.11 -34.45 127.16
C GLY A 532 26.48 -35.09 127.42
N GLY A 533 27.44 -34.93 126.50
CA GLY A 533 28.81 -35.39 126.64
C GLY A 533 29.55 -34.67 127.78
N GLN A 534 29.34 -33.36 127.94
CA GLN A 534 29.91 -32.58 129.03
C GLN A 534 29.31 -32.98 130.39
N ALA A 535 28.00 -33.19 130.46
CA ALA A 535 27.33 -33.70 131.66
C ALA A 535 27.82 -35.11 132.03
N LEU A 536 27.99 -36.01 131.06
CA LEU A 536 28.55 -37.34 131.28
C LEU A 536 30.01 -37.29 131.74
N ALA A 537 30.83 -36.42 131.16
CA ALA A 537 32.23 -36.21 131.58
C ALA A 537 32.32 -35.69 133.03
N GLN A 538 31.42 -34.78 133.42
CA GLN A 538 31.32 -34.33 134.81
C GLN A 538 30.89 -35.48 135.73
N GLY A 539 29.83 -36.21 135.38
CA GLY A 539 29.34 -37.34 136.17
C GLY A 539 30.37 -38.46 136.33
N THR A 540 31.16 -38.74 135.30
CA THR A 540 32.27 -39.71 135.39
C THR A 540 33.41 -39.21 136.28
N THR A 541 33.68 -37.90 136.32
CA THR A 541 34.65 -37.30 137.26
C THR A 541 34.17 -37.44 138.71
N GLU A 542 32.90 -37.16 138.98
CA GLU A 542 32.27 -37.34 140.30
C GLU A 542 32.27 -38.83 140.72
N GLN A 543 31.94 -39.73 139.79
CA GLN A 543 31.99 -41.18 140.02
C GLN A 543 33.42 -41.68 140.29
N ALA A 544 34.42 -41.17 139.57
CA ALA A 544 35.83 -41.51 139.83
C ALA A 544 36.27 -41.08 141.24
N SER A 545 35.88 -39.87 141.68
CA SER A 545 36.11 -39.40 143.05
C SER A 545 35.43 -40.30 144.08
N SER A 546 34.18 -40.72 143.80
CA SER A 546 33.43 -41.61 144.68
C SER A 546 34.09 -42.99 144.78
N ILE A 547 34.65 -43.51 143.68
CA ILE A 547 35.42 -44.75 143.66
C ILE A 547 36.74 -44.60 144.45
N GLN A 548 37.43 -43.46 144.37
CA GLN A 548 38.61 -43.20 145.19
C GLN A 548 38.28 -43.22 146.68
N GLU A 549 37.18 -42.58 147.08
CA GLU A 549 36.70 -42.57 148.47
C GLU A 549 36.26 -43.97 148.94
N LEU A 550 35.56 -44.72 148.08
CA LEU A 550 35.21 -46.13 148.33
C LEU A 550 36.46 -47.00 148.51
N THR A 551 37.48 -46.78 147.69
CA THR A 551 38.75 -47.53 147.76
C THR A 551 39.47 -47.25 149.07
N ALA A 552 39.55 -45.98 149.48
CA ALA A 552 40.12 -45.59 150.77
C ALA A 552 39.32 -46.19 151.95
N SER A 553 37.99 -46.13 151.89
CA SER A 553 37.11 -46.75 152.88
C SER A 553 37.32 -48.28 152.94
N MET A 554 37.53 -48.92 151.79
CA MET A 554 37.85 -50.35 151.73
C MET A 554 39.21 -50.68 152.35
N GLU A 555 40.23 -49.84 152.16
CA GLU A 555 41.53 -50.01 152.83
C GLU A 555 41.43 -49.85 154.34
N GLU A 556 40.66 -48.87 154.82
CA GLU A 556 40.40 -48.66 156.25
C GLU A 556 39.65 -49.86 156.86
N VAL A 557 38.57 -50.33 156.22
CA VAL A 557 37.82 -51.51 156.66
C VAL A 557 38.69 -52.77 156.66
N ALA A 558 39.56 -52.94 155.65
CA ALA A 558 40.51 -54.05 155.62
C ALA A 558 41.51 -53.96 156.80
N GLY A 559 41.97 -52.76 157.12
CA GLY A 559 42.80 -52.47 158.29
C GLY A 559 42.12 -52.83 159.62
N GLU A 560 40.90 -52.34 159.84
CA GLU A 560 40.08 -52.65 161.02
C GLU A 560 39.75 -54.13 161.13
N THR A 561 39.46 -54.80 160.00
CA THR A 561 39.22 -56.26 159.98
C THR A 561 40.45 -57.02 160.45
N LYS A 562 41.65 -56.61 160.03
CA LYS A 562 42.93 -57.17 160.49
C LYS A 562 43.19 -56.89 161.98
N GLN A 563 42.85 -55.69 162.45
CA GLN A 563 42.93 -55.31 163.86
C GLN A 563 41.99 -56.16 164.73
N ASN A 564 40.74 -56.32 164.32
CA ASN A 564 39.75 -57.17 164.98
C ASN A 564 40.17 -58.64 165.04
N ALA A 565 40.76 -59.18 163.97
CA ALA A 565 41.33 -60.52 163.99
C ALA A 565 42.45 -60.66 165.04
N LYS A 566 43.28 -59.62 165.22
CA LYS A 566 44.31 -59.58 166.27
C LYS A 566 43.70 -59.50 167.66
N PHE A 567 42.69 -58.67 167.88
CA PHE A 567 41.97 -58.59 169.16
C PHE A 567 41.25 -59.89 169.51
N ALA A 568 40.62 -60.55 168.54
CA ALA A 568 39.99 -61.85 168.75
C ALA A 568 41.01 -62.91 169.20
N ASN A 569 42.21 -62.92 168.60
CA ASN A 569 43.30 -63.80 169.04
C ASN A 569 43.78 -63.47 170.45
N GLN A 570 43.95 -62.19 170.80
CA GLN A 570 44.34 -61.78 172.15
C GLN A 570 43.27 -62.11 173.20
N ALA A 571 41.99 -61.91 172.88
CA ALA A 571 40.87 -62.28 173.74
C ALA A 571 40.83 -63.80 173.97
N ASN A 572 41.11 -64.60 172.93
CA ASN A 572 41.22 -66.06 173.05
C ASN A 572 42.40 -66.48 173.95
N GLU A 573 43.55 -65.81 173.87
CA GLU A 573 44.67 -66.05 174.81
C GLU A 573 44.27 -65.70 176.25
N LEU A 574 43.66 -64.54 176.47
CA LEU A 574 43.24 -64.10 177.80
C LEU A 574 42.15 -65.02 178.40
N ALA A 575 41.19 -65.48 177.58
CA ALA A 575 40.18 -66.43 178.01
C ALA A 575 40.80 -67.77 178.44
N ASN A 576 41.85 -68.24 177.76
CA ASN A 576 42.59 -69.43 178.17
C ASN A 576 43.35 -69.22 179.50
N ASP A 577 43.95 -68.04 179.75
CA ASP A 577 44.59 -67.72 181.04
C ASP A 577 43.58 -67.66 182.20
N VAL A 578 42.42 -67.03 181.97
CA VAL A 578 41.33 -66.97 182.97
C VAL A 578 40.79 -68.37 183.26
N LYS A 579 40.61 -69.21 182.25
CA LYS A 579 40.22 -70.62 182.43
C LYS A 579 41.22 -71.36 183.33
N ALA A 580 42.52 -71.22 183.07
CA ALA A 580 43.56 -71.85 183.88
C ALA A 580 43.53 -71.36 185.34
N LYS A 581 43.34 -70.06 185.57
CA LYS A 581 43.20 -69.50 186.93
C LYS A 581 41.92 -69.95 187.64
N ALA A 582 40.81 -70.08 186.92
CA ALA A 582 39.56 -70.59 187.46
C ALA A 582 39.67 -72.06 187.89
N GLU A 583 40.39 -72.90 187.12
CA GLU A 583 40.70 -74.28 187.49
C GLU A 583 41.51 -74.36 188.80
N ILE A 584 42.51 -73.48 188.97
CA ILE A 584 43.29 -73.35 190.22
C ILE A 584 42.38 -72.90 191.38
N GLY A 585 41.55 -71.88 191.17
CA GLY A 585 40.61 -71.38 192.17
C GLY A 585 39.59 -72.44 192.63
N ASN A 586 39.09 -73.25 191.70
CA ASN A 586 38.17 -74.35 192.01
C ASN A 586 38.83 -75.43 192.88
N SER A 587 40.11 -75.73 192.63
CA SER A 587 40.89 -76.64 193.49
C SER A 587 41.04 -76.10 194.91
N GLN A 588 41.33 -74.80 195.07
CA GLN A 588 41.41 -74.14 196.38
C GLN A 588 40.07 -74.14 197.11
N MET A 589 38.96 -73.88 196.42
CA MET A 589 37.61 -73.98 196.98
C MET A 589 37.29 -75.38 197.50
N THR A 590 37.74 -76.42 196.80
CA THR A 590 37.57 -77.82 197.23
C THR A 590 38.31 -78.08 198.55
N ASN A 591 39.53 -77.57 198.70
CA ASN A 591 40.28 -77.66 199.96
C ASN A 591 39.61 -76.87 201.10
N MET A 592 39.05 -75.69 200.81
CA MET A 592 38.34 -74.88 201.80
C MET A 592 37.07 -75.57 202.32
N VAL A 593 36.32 -76.23 201.44
CA VAL A 593 35.12 -77.00 201.83
C VAL A 593 35.51 -78.16 202.75
N ALA A 594 36.62 -78.85 202.49
CA ALA A 594 37.12 -79.90 203.39
C ALA A 594 37.46 -79.34 204.79
N ALA A 595 38.15 -78.20 204.87
CA ALA A 595 38.47 -77.55 206.15
C ALA A 595 37.21 -77.09 206.92
N MET A 596 36.18 -76.61 206.22
CA MET A 596 34.88 -76.25 206.82
C MET A 596 34.18 -77.45 207.47
N VAL A 597 34.28 -78.65 206.87
CA VAL A 597 33.73 -79.88 207.44
C VAL A 597 34.45 -80.25 208.74
N GLU A 598 35.78 -80.15 208.78
CA GLU A 598 36.57 -80.40 210.00
C GLU A 598 36.24 -79.41 211.14
N ILE A 599 36.06 -78.12 210.82
CA ILE A 599 35.67 -77.09 211.81
C ILE A 599 34.28 -77.39 212.41
N ASN A 600 33.34 -77.85 211.59
CA ASN A 600 32.00 -78.17 212.04
C ASN A 600 32.00 -79.37 213.00
N GLU A 601 32.78 -80.41 212.70
CA GLU A 601 33.00 -81.54 213.62
C GLU A 601 33.60 -81.10 214.96
N ALA A 602 34.63 -80.23 214.92
CA ALA A 602 35.24 -79.68 216.13
C ALA A 602 34.25 -78.87 216.98
N SER A 603 33.42 -78.03 216.34
CA SER A 603 32.39 -77.23 217.03
C SER A 603 31.29 -78.08 217.66
N SER A 604 30.87 -79.17 217.01
CA SER A 604 29.91 -80.14 217.55
C SER A 604 30.44 -80.82 218.83
N ASN A 605 31.73 -81.14 218.86
CA ASN A 605 32.37 -81.68 220.06
C ASN A 605 32.46 -80.66 221.20
N ILE A 606 32.74 -79.38 220.91
CA ILE A 606 32.72 -78.30 221.91
C ILE A 606 31.31 -78.13 222.51
N SER A 607 30.26 -78.19 221.68
CA SER A 607 28.86 -78.08 222.15
C SER A 607 28.49 -79.17 223.17
N LYS A 608 28.98 -80.41 222.98
CA LYS A 608 28.79 -81.49 223.96
C LYS A 608 29.49 -81.20 225.29
N ILE A 609 30.68 -80.60 225.26
CA ILE A 609 31.42 -80.22 226.48
C ILE A 609 30.69 -79.10 227.24
N ILE A 610 30.17 -78.08 226.54
CA ILE A 610 29.41 -76.99 227.17
C ILE A 610 28.19 -77.53 227.93
N LYS A 611 27.48 -78.52 227.37
CA LYS A 611 26.30 -79.13 228.04
C LYS A 611 26.65 -79.78 229.38
N VAL A 612 27.83 -80.41 229.47
CA VAL A 612 28.33 -81.00 230.73
C VAL A 612 28.70 -79.92 231.75
N ILE A 613 29.23 -78.77 231.30
CA ILE A 613 29.57 -77.64 232.18
C ILE A 613 28.30 -77.00 232.77
N ASP A 614 27.24 -76.86 231.97
CA ASP A 614 25.94 -76.31 232.40
C ASP A 614 25.29 -77.18 233.50
N ASP A 615 25.37 -78.50 233.36
CA ASP A 615 24.90 -79.45 234.38
C ASP A 615 25.68 -79.33 235.71
N ILE A 616 26.99 -79.04 235.66
CA ILE A 616 27.83 -78.80 236.86
C ILE A 616 27.48 -77.45 237.51
N ALA A 617 27.24 -76.41 236.71
CA ALA A 617 26.85 -75.09 237.22
C ALA A 617 25.50 -75.14 237.95
N PHE A 618 24.55 -75.91 237.43
CA PHE A 618 23.24 -76.11 238.05
C PHE A 618 23.34 -76.80 239.43
N GLN A 619 24.17 -77.84 239.55
CA GLN A 619 24.42 -78.50 240.85
C GLN A 619 25.09 -77.58 241.87
N THR A 620 26.00 -76.72 241.42
CA THR A 620 26.72 -75.77 242.28
C THR A 620 25.76 -74.70 242.84
N ASN A 621 24.81 -74.24 242.02
CA ASN A 621 23.79 -73.27 242.43
C ASN A 621 22.85 -73.81 243.52
N ILE A 622 22.50 -75.11 243.46
CA ILE A 622 21.67 -75.78 244.49
C ILE A 622 22.43 -75.90 245.83
N LEU A 623 23.74 -76.18 245.78
CA LEU A 623 24.60 -76.21 246.97
C LEU A 623 24.71 -74.83 247.64
N ALA A 624 24.86 -73.76 246.84
CA ALA A 624 24.94 -72.40 247.33
C ALA A 624 23.62 -71.93 247.98
N LEU A 625 22.48 -72.33 247.42
CA LEU A 625 21.16 -71.97 247.96
C LEU A 625 20.89 -72.64 249.32
N ASN A 626 21.26 -73.91 249.49
CA ASN A 626 21.13 -74.60 250.77
C ASN A 626 22.03 -73.99 251.86
N ALA A 627 23.21 -73.48 251.50
CA ALA A 627 24.09 -72.80 252.44
C ALA A 627 23.56 -71.42 252.89
N ALA A 628 22.89 -70.68 251.99
CA ALA A 628 22.34 -69.36 252.30
C ALA A 628 21.12 -69.41 253.24
N VAL A 629 20.30 -70.46 253.15
CA VAL A 629 19.11 -70.63 254.01
C VAL A 629 19.51 -70.93 255.46
N GLU A 630 20.57 -71.72 255.68
CA GLU A 630 21.02 -72.10 257.02
C GLU A 630 21.70 -70.94 257.77
N ALA A 631 22.29 -70.00 257.03
CA ALA A 631 22.96 -68.82 257.60
C ALA A 631 21.99 -67.73 258.10
N ALA A 632 20.76 -67.67 257.58
CA ALA A 632 19.78 -66.65 257.95
C ALA A 632 18.92 -67.03 259.18
N ARG A 633 19.08 -68.25 259.71
CA ARG A 633 18.32 -68.76 260.86
C ARG A 633 19.13 -68.76 262.17
N ALA A 634 20.44 -68.52 262.10
CA ALA A 634 21.30 -68.18 263.23
C ALA A 634 21.31 -66.67 263.45
#